data_AF-A0A849IFU0-F1
#
_entry.id   AF-A0A849IFU0-F1
#
_cell.length_a   1.000
_cell.length_b   1.000
_cell.length_c   1.000
_cell.angle_alpha   90.00
_cell.angle_beta   90.00
_cell.angle_gamma   90.00
#
_symmetry.space_group_name_H-M   'P 1'
#
loop_
_entity.id
_entity.type
_entity.pdbx_description
1 polymer ?
#
loop_
_entity_poly.entity_id
_entity_poly.type
_entity_poly.pdbx_seq_one_letter_code
_entity_poly.pdbx_strand_id
1 'polypeptide(L)'
;MTDRYLWHLTLDTGHGRRSYRDEVSDAVVTTLRQQISEMLAGLPVEVLPGYRLTGTAAGGALLATVESETAGPLATVAVAPSGRSSTRLWQELSKPAPAGGVAVGEAPEPPWCAVRLYPGLGRDPDAAHWLGDFERCLAWAWIEGKG
;
A
#
# COMPACT_ATOMS: atom_id res chain seq x y z
N MET A 1 18.70 18.20 8.18
CA MET A 1 17.28 17.93 7.85
C MET A 1 16.94 16.60 8.48
N THR A 2 15.83 16.50 9.21
CA THR A 2 15.40 15.21 9.76
C THR A 2 14.86 14.37 8.60
N ASP A 3 15.51 13.25 8.29
CA ASP A 3 15.10 12.40 7.17
C ASP A 3 13.67 11.90 7.42
N ARG A 4 12.74 12.30 6.54
CA ARG A 4 11.35 11.90 6.63
C ARG A 4 11.24 10.48 6.07
N TYR A 5 10.88 9.53 6.93
CA TYR A 5 10.67 8.13 6.54
C TYR A 5 9.27 7.65 6.92
N LEU A 6 8.83 6.57 6.28
CA LEU A 6 7.73 5.72 6.71
C LEU A 6 8.23 4.29 6.91
N TRP A 7 7.57 3.52 7.77
CA TRP A 7 7.81 2.07 7.86
C TRP A 7 7.09 1.37 6.72
N HIS A 8 7.80 0.60 5.90
CA HIS A 8 7.24 -0.24 4.84
C HIS A 8 7.37 -1.70 5.24
N LEU A 9 6.24 -2.40 5.42
CA LEU A 9 6.20 -3.78 5.90
C LEU A 9 5.45 -4.69 4.94
N THR A 10 5.96 -5.90 4.75
CA THR A 10 5.26 -7.00 4.10
C THR A 10 4.81 -7.98 5.17
N LEU A 11 3.50 -8.07 5.38
CA LEU A 11 2.91 -8.82 6.49
C LEU A 11 3.20 -10.33 6.37
N ASP A 12 3.16 -10.86 5.16
CA ASP A 12 3.28 -12.29 4.88
C ASP A 12 4.69 -12.85 5.10
N THR A 13 5.71 -11.98 5.00
CA THR A 13 7.12 -12.37 5.18
C THR A 13 7.74 -11.78 6.45
N GLY A 14 7.02 -10.91 7.16
CA GLY A 14 7.52 -10.16 8.31
C GLY A 14 8.63 -9.15 7.97
N HIS A 15 8.93 -8.93 6.69
CA HIS A 15 9.98 -8.01 6.29
C HIS A 15 9.51 -6.57 6.51
N GLY A 16 10.40 -5.74 7.06
CA GLY A 16 10.15 -4.33 7.29
C GLY A 16 11.40 -3.50 7.02
N ARG A 17 11.23 -2.32 6.43
CA ARG A 17 12.30 -1.35 6.24
C ARG A 17 11.81 0.08 6.45
N ARG A 18 12.75 1.00 6.63
CA ARG A 18 12.47 2.43 6.45
C ARG A 18 12.47 2.74 4.96
N SER A 19 11.41 3.38 4.49
CA SER A 19 11.31 3.99 3.17
C SER A 19 11.46 5.49 3.35
N TYR A 20 12.43 6.11 2.69
CA TYR A 20 12.69 7.55 2.82
C TYR A 20 11.95 8.32 1.72
N ARG A 21 11.59 9.57 2.00
CA ARG A 21 10.82 10.38 1.04
C ARG A 21 11.61 10.70 -0.23
N ASP A 22 12.92 10.86 -0.12
CA ASP A 22 13.82 11.14 -1.24
C ASP A 22 14.03 9.93 -2.18
N GLU A 23 13.62 8.72 -1.78
CA GLU A 23 13.58 7.55 -2.66
C GLU A 23 12.46 7.63 -3.72
N VAL A 24 11.50 8.56 -3.58
CA VAL A 24 10.35 8.71 -4.48
C VAL A 24 10.38 10.08 -5.13
N SER A 25 10.24 10.13 -6.46
CA SER A 25 10.21 11.41 -7.18
C SER A 25 8.89 12.16 -7.00
N ASP A 26 8.94 13.49 -7.02
CA ASP A 26 7.77 14.37 -6.90
C ASP A 26 6.77 14.18 -8.05
N ALA A 27 7.26 13.85 -9.24
CA ALA A 27 6.43 13.54 -10.40
C ALA A 27 5.59 12.27 -10.17
N VAL A 28 6.21 11.21 -9.63
CA VAL A 28 5.51 9.98 -9.26
C VAL A 28 4.46 10.24 -8.18
N VAL A 29 4.80 11.04 -7.16
CA VAL A 29 3.85 11.45 -6.12
C VAL A 29 2.64 12.16 -6.73
N THR A 30 2.86 13.09 -7.66
CA THR A 30 1.79 13.87 -8.29
C THR A 30 0.85 12.96 -9.11
N THR A 31 1.41 12.08 -9.94
CA THR A 31 0.64 11.10 -10.72
C THR A 31 -0.19 10.19 -9.81
N LEU A 32 0.43 9.61 -8.77
CA LEU A 32 -0.27 8.69 -7.88
C LEU A 32 -1.34 9.38 -7.03
N ARG A 33 -1.16 10.66 -6.68
CA ARG A 33 -2.22 11.44 -6.02
C ARG A 33 -3.46 11.56 -6.90
N GLN A 34 -3.27 11.82 -8.19
CA GLN A 34 -4.38 11.86 -9.14
C GLN A 34 -5.07 10.49 -9.24
N GLN A 35 -4.30 9.42 -9.43
CA GLN A 35 -4.83 8.05 -9.50
C GLN A 35 -5.57 7.64 -8.21
N ILE A 36 -5.05 7.96 -7.02
CA ILE A 36 -5.76 7.73 -5.76
C ILE A 36 -7.09 8.50 -5.74
N SER A 37 -7.09 9.75 -6.18
CA SER A 37 -8.30 10.59 -6.18
C SER A 37 -9.36 10.05 -7.15
N GLU A 38 -8.95 9.58 -8.33
CA GLU A 38 -9.81 8.95 -9.33
C GLU A 38 -10.39 7.62 -8.79
N MET A 39 -9.55 6.76 -8.23
CA MET A 39 -9.95 5.51 -7.60
C MET A 39 -10.99 5.74 -6.50
N LEU A 40 -10.76 6.72 -5.61
CA LEU A 40 -11.70 7.06 -4.54
C LEU A 40 -13.00 7.69 -5.05
N ALA A 41 -13.00 8.28 -6.25
CA ALA A 41 -14.19 8.73 -6.94
C ALA A 41 -14.95 7.60 -7.66
N GLY A 42 -14.47 6.36 -7.59
CA GLY A 42 -15.06 5.20 -8.26
C GLY A 42 -14.73 5.14 -9.75
N LEU A 43 -13.76 5.94 -10.23
CA LEU A 43 -13.30 5.86 -11.60
C LEU A 43 -12.35 4.66 -11.76
N PRO A 44 -12.36 3.97 -12.92
CA PRO A 44 -11.40 2.92 -13.19
C PRO A 44 -9.99 3.51 -13.27
N VAL A 45 -9.05 2.91 -12.54
CA VAL A 45 -7.64 3.31 -12.52
C VAL A 45 -6.77 2.13 -12.91
N GLU A 46 -6.09 2.24 -14.04
CA GLU A 46 -5.02 1.33 -14.43
C GLU A 46 -3.67 1.96 -14.05
N VAL A 47 -2.89 1.24 -13.25
CA VAL A 47 -1.54 1.69 -12.84
C VAL A 47 -0.51 1.33 -13.91
N LEU A 48 -0.76 0.21 -14.60
CA LEU A 48 -0.06 -0.28 -15.78
C LEU A 48 -1.07 -1.10 -16.62
N PRO A 49 -0.81 -1.33 -17.92
CA PRO A 49 -1.70 -2.16 -18.74
C PRO A 49 -1.94 -3.53 -18.11
N GLY A 50 -3.22 -3.89 -17.89
CA GLY A 50 -3.60 -5.15 -17.25
C GLY A 50 -3.57 -5.16 -15.71
N TYR A 51 -3.26 -4.03 -15.08
CA TYR A 51 -3.19 -3.89 -13.62
C TYR A 51 -4.06 -2.75 -13.13
N ARG A 52 -5.07 -3.09 -12.31
CA ARG A 52 -6.05 -2.14 -11.78
C ARG A 52 -5.75 -1.81 -10.32
N LEU A 53 -6.04 -0.57 -9.94
CA LEU A 53 -6.06 -0.13 -8.56
C LEU A 53 -7.50 0.08 -8.09
N THR A 54 -7.88 -0.59 -7.02
CA THR A 54 -9.17 -0.40 -6.34
C THR A 54 -8.91 -0.06 -4.87
N GLY A 55 -9.84 0.59 -4.17
CA GLY A 55 -9.57 0.95 -2.79
C GLY A 55 -10.59 1.85 -2.14
N THR A 56 -10.37 2.10 -0.85
CA THR A 56 -11.19 2.98 -0.02
C THR A 56 -10.30 3.79 0.93
N ALA A 57 -10.83 4.90 1.41
CA ALA A 57 -10.18 5.70 2.44
C ALA A 57 -11.16 6.00 3.57
N ALA A 58 -10.70 5.86 4.81
CA ALA A 58 -11.51 6.14 5.99
C ALA A 58 -10.63 6.65 7.13
N GLY A 59 -11.06 7.72 7.82
CA GLY A 59 -10.35 8.25 8.99
C GLY A 59 -8.88 8.63 8.72
N GLY A 60 -8.56 9.04 7.50
CA GLY A 60 -7.19 9.38 7.07
C GLY A 60 -6.32 8.19 6.66
N ALA A 61 -6.78 6.95 6.85
CA ALA A 61 -6.13 5.77 6.29
C ALA A 61 -6.52 5.55 4.83
N LEU A 62 -5.62 4.87 4.10
CA LEU A 62 -5.88 4.33 2.76
C LEU A 62 -5.81 2.79 2.82
N LEU A 63 -6.71 2.13 2.11
CA LEU A 63 -6.61 0.71 1.78
C LEU A 63 -6.80 0.57 0.27
N ALA A 64 -5.77 0.13 -0.44
CA ALA A 64 -5.77 0.00 -1.89
C ALA A 64 -5.28 -1.37 -2.32
N THR A 65 -5.94 -1.99 -3.29
CA THR A 65 -5.64 -3.31 -3.81
C THR A 65 -5.20 -3.19 -5.26
N VAL A 66 -4.06 -3.81 -5.58
CA VAL A 66 -3.61 -4.02 -6.96
C VAL A 66 -4.16 -5.36 -7.44
N GLU A 67 -4.86 -5.34 -8.56
CA GLU A 67 -5.45 -6.51 -9.20
C GLU A 67 -4.86 -6.69 -10.60
N SER A 68 -4.41 -7.91 -10.90
CA SER A 68 -4.07 -8.35 -12.25
C SER A 68 -5.31 -8.87 -12.94
N GLU A 69 -5.51 -8.48 -14.21
CA GLU A 69 -6.60 -9.02 -15.02
C GLU A 69 -6.54 -10.55 -15.17
N THR A 70 -5.34 -11.12 -15.12
CA THR A 70 -5.13 -12.56 -15.37
C THR A 70 -4.95 -13.36 -14.09
N ALA A 71 -4.36 -12.77 -13.05
CA ALA A 71 -4.04 -13.46 -11.81
C ALA A 71 -4.98 -13.12 -10.64
N GLY A 72 -5.83 -12.10 -10.78
CA GLY A 72 -6.69 -11.59 -9.71
C GLY A 72 -5.92 -10.68 -8.74
N PRO A 73 -6.34 -10.56 -7.46
CA PRO A 73 -5.68 -9.68 -6.50
C PRO A 73 -4.23 -10.10 -6.27
N LEU A 74 -3.33 -9.12 -6.26
CA LEU A 74 -1.88 -9.31 -6.11
C LEU A 74 -1.39 -8.85 -4.73
N ALA A 75 -1.77 -7.64 -4.32
CA ALA A 75 -1.47 -7.10 -3.01
C ALA A 75 -2.52 -6.07 -2.56
N THR A 76 -2.75 -6.00 -1.24
CA THR A 76 -3.44 -4.90 -0.59
C THR A 76 -2.42 -4.08 0.19
N VAL A 77 -2.36 -2.79 -0.12
CA VAL A 77 -1.54 -1.77 0.52
C VAL A 77 -2.40 -0.97 1.48
N ALA A 78 -2.01 -0.96 2.75
CA ALA A 78 -2.66 -0.18 3.79
C ALA A 78 -1.71 0.92 4.26
N VAL A 79 -2.17 2.17 4.30
CA VAL A 79 -1.34 3.33 4.66
C VAL A 79 -1.96 4.06 5.83
N ALA A 80 -1.20 4.21 6.92
CA ALA A 80 -1.59 4.98 8.09
C ALA A 80 -0.65 6.19 8.27
N PRO A 81 -1.11 7.42 8.00
CA PRO A 81 -0.30 8.62 8.20
C PRO A 81 -0.19 9.06 9.67
N SER A 82 -1.10 8.60 10.55
CA SER A 82 -1.18 9.07 11.94
C SER A 82 -1.60 7.97 12.93
N GLY A 83 -1.43 8.25 14.24
CA GLY A 83 -1.75 7.32 15.33
C GLY A 83 -3.19 6.83 15.33
N ARG A 84 -4.16 7.74 15.15
CA ARG A 84 -5.59 7.39 15.16
C ARG A 84 -5.97 6.46 13.99
N SER A 85 -5.44 6.73 12.79
CA SER A 85 -5.66 5.90 11.61
C SER A 85 -4.97 4.52 11.73
N SER A 86 -3.82 4.47 12.41
CA SER A 86 -2.99 3.27 12.56
C SER A 86 -3.73 2.15 13.28
N THR A 87 -4.26 2.40 14.49
CA THR A 87 -4.87 1.35 15.32
C THR A 87 -6.02 0.63 14.62
N ARG A 88 -6.94 1.40 14.01
CA ARG A 88 -8.11 0.83 13.32
C ARG A 88 -7.70 0.02 12.10
N LEU A 89 -6.77 0.55 11.29
CA LEU A 89 -6.31 -0.11 10.08
C LEU A 89 -5.54 -1.40 10.40
N TRP A 90 -4.73 -1.38 11.47
CA TRP A 90 -4.01 -2.56 11.92
C TRP A 90 -4.95 -3.67 12.40
N GLN A 91 -6.00 -3.35 13.14
CA GLN A 91 -7.01 -4.35 13.55
C GLN A 91 -7.68 -5.03 12.36
N GLU A 92 -7.94 -4.29 11.28
CA GLU A 92 -8.48 -4.87 10.03
C GLU A 92 -7.45 -5.78 9.34
N LEU A 93 -6.19 -5.38 9.30
CA LEU A 93 -5.10 -6.18 8.73
C LEU A 93 -4.76 -7.42 9.57
N SER A 94 -4.83 -7.35 10.90
CA SER A 94 -4.51 -8.47 11.79
C SER A 94 -5.55 -9.59 11.76
N LYS A 95 -6.70 -9.39 11.10
CA LYS A 95 -7.67 -10.47 10.88
C LYS A 95 -7.02 -11.58 10.05
N PRO A 96 -7.09 -12.85 10.49
CA PRO A 96 -6.45 -13.96 9.80
C PRO A 96 -6.85 -14.02 8.34
N ALA A 97 -5.86 -14.08 7.44
CA ALA A 97 -6.12 -14.47 6.07
C ALA A 97 -6.59 -15.94 6.06
N PRO A 98 -7.54 -16.34 5.19
CA PRO A 98 -8.08 -17.71 5.14
C PRO A 98 -7.03 -18.82 4.94
N ALA A 99 -5.80 -18.48 4.55
CA ALA A 99 -4.75 -19.41 4.14
C ALA A 99 -3.53 -19.47 5.08
N GLY A 100 -3.67 -19.14 6.38
CA GLY A 100 -2.59 -19.36 7.36
C GLY A 100 -1.44 -18.36 7.26
N GLY A 101 -1.77 -17.06 7.31
CA GLY A 101 -0.77 -15.99 7.33
C GLY A 101 0.09 -15.97 8.59
N VAL A 102 1.29 -15.37 8.48
CA VAL A 102 2.17 -15.08 9.62
C VAL A 102 1.43 -14.16 10.60
N ALA A 103 1.61 -14.42 11.91
CA ALA A 103 1.06 -13.54 12.94
C ALA A 103 1.59 -12.12 12.73
N VAL A 104 0.68 -11.18 12.48
CA VAL A 104 1.02 -9.77 12.35
C VAL A 104 1.38 -9.26 13.75
N GLY A 105 2.62 -8.81 13.93
CA GLY A 105 3.11 -8.26 15.19
C GLY A 105 2.42 -6.95 15.57
N GLU A 106 3.01 -6.19 16.50
CA GLU A 106 2.53 -4.86 16.83
C GLU A 106 2.69 -3.90 15.65
N ALA A 107 1.73 -2.97 15.50
CA ALA A 107 1.83 -1.91 14.50
C ALA A 107 3.03 -1.02 14.80
N PRO A 108 3.84 -0.65 13.80
CA PRO A 108 4.88 0.34 14.02
C PRO A 108 4.26 1.72 14.31
N GLU A 109 5.07 2.61 14.89
CA GLU A 109 4.69 4.01 15.00
C GLU A 109 4.51 4.63 13.61
N PRO A 110 3.40 5.36 13.36
CA PRO A 110 3.15 5.99 12.07
C PRO A 110 4.15 7.12 11.76
N PRO A 111 4.39 7.44 10.49
CA PRO A 111 3.67 6.90 9.32
C PRO A 111 4.17 5.51 8.90
N TRP A 112 3.25 4.69 8.41
CA TRP A 112 3.59 3.36 7.87
C TRP A 112 2.71 2.96 6.68
N CYS A 113 3.26 2.03 5.91
CA CYS A 113 2.66 1.30 4.82
C CYS A 113 2.84 -0.21 5.10
N ALA A 114 1.74 -0.94 5.18
CA ALA A 114 1.74 -2.38 5.38
C ALA A 114 1.08 -3.07 4.19
N VAL A 115 1.69 -4.14 3.73
CA VAL A 115 1.32 -4.83 2.49
C VAL A 115 0.99 -6.27 2.79
N ARG A 116 -0.20 -6.69 2.35
CA ARG A 116 -0.63 -8.08 2.32
C ARG A 116 -0.54 -8.57 0.89
N LEU A 117 0.23 -9.63 0.66
CA LEU A 117 0.36 -10.31 -0.62
C LEU A 117 -0.75 -11.36 -0.78
N TYR A 118 -1.15 -11.61 -2.02
CA TYR A 118 -2.11 -12.64 -2.38
C TYR A 118 -1.48 -13.71 -3.29
N PRO A 119 -2.08 -14.92 -3.37
CA PRO A 119 -1.59 -15.97 -4.27
C PRO A 119 -1.56 -15.59 -5.76
N GLY A 120 -2.24 -14.51 -6.17
CA GLY A 120 -2.14 -13.95 -7.51
C GLY A 120 -0.70 -13.53 -7.85
N LEU A 121 0.03 -12.94 -6.90
CA LEU A 121 1.40 -12.47 -7.14
C LEU A 121 2.36 -13.59 -7.53
N GLY A 122 2.21 -14.78 -6.93
CA GLY A 122 3.03 -15.95 -7.30
C GLY A 122 2.76 -16.48 -8.71
N ARG A 123 1.68 -16.04 -9.36
CA ARG A 123 1.30 -16.39 -10.74
C ARG A 123 1.57 -15.26 -11.74
N ASP A 124 2.06 -14.10 -11.26
CA ASP A 124 2.28 -12.89 -12.04
C ASP A 124 3.71 -12.36 -11.81
N PRO A 125 4.72 -12.98 -12.46
CA PRO A 125 6.12 -12.61 -12.23
C PRO A 125 6.44 -11.19 -12.71
N ASP A 126 5.73 -10.67 -13.71
CA ASP A 126 5.90 -9.31 -14.19
C ASP A 126 5.51 -8.30 -13.11
N ALA A 127 4.40 -8.54 -12.39
CA ALA A 127 4.02 -7.73 -11.25
C ALA A 127 5.06 -7.71 -10.12
N ALA A 128 5.69 -8.85 -9.84
CA ALA A 128 6.66 -8.98 -8.76
C ALA A 128 7.87 -8.03 -8.91
N HIS A 129 8.19 -7.59 -10.13
CA HIS A 129 9.33 -6.70 -10.40
C HIS A 129 9.07 -5.24 -10.01
N TRP A 130 7.82 -4.77 -10.02
CA TRP A 130 7.50 -3.35 -9.79
C TRP A 130 6.64 -3.11 -8.55
N LEU A 131 5.92 -4.12 -8.06
CA LEU A 131 4.92 -3.94 -7.00
C LEU A 131 5.52 -3.37 -5.71
N GLY A 132 6.70 -3.83 -5.30
CA GLY A 132 7.38 -3.31 -4.11
C GLY A 132 7.76 -1.83 -4.20
N ASP A 133 8.12 -1.35 -5.40
CA ASP A 133 8.37 0.08 -5.64
C ASP A 133 7.06 0.88 -5.65
N PHE A 134 6.02 0.33 -6.27
CA PHE A 134 4.71 0.95 -6.31
C PHE A 134 4.09 1.12 -4.93
N GLU A 135 4.17 0.12 -4.05
CA GLU A 135 3.67 0.16 -2.68
C GLU A 135 4.20 1.38 -1.90
N ARG A 136 5.52 1.63 -1.97
CA ARG A 136 6.14 2.78 -1.29
C ARG A 136 5.75 4.11 -1.95
N CYS A 137 5.65 4.14 -3.28
CA CYS A 137 5.28 5.34 -4.01
C CYS A 137 3.84 5.75 -3.71
N LEU A 138 2.92 4.78 -3.68
CA LEU A 138 1.51 4.97 -3.32
C LEU A 138 1.37 5.50 -1.89
N ALA A 139 2.14 4.94 -0.95
CA ALA A 139 2.13 5.37 0.44
C ALA A 139 2.57 6.83 0.60
N TRP A 140 3.68 7.22 -0.05
CA TRP A 140 4.14 8.61 -0.03
C TRP A 140 3.15 9.56 -0.67
N ALA A 141 2.55 9.17 -1.81
CA ALA A 141 1.52 9.96 -2.47
C ALA A 141 0.31 10.22 -1.56
N TRP A 142 -0.13 9.21 -0.80
CA TRP A 142 -1.21 9.38 0.17
C TRP A 142 -0.82 10.30 1.34
N ILE A 143 0.35 10.08 1.94
CA ILE A 143 0.82 10.83 3.12
C ILE A 143 0.96 12.32 2.80
N GLU A 144 1.57 12.66 1.66
CA GLU A 144 1.68 14.06 1.22
C GLU A 144 0.35 14.63 0.76
N GLY A 145 -0.58 13.75 0.32
CA GLY A 145 -1.97 14.05 0.03
C GLY A 145 -2.78 14.67 1.16
N LYS A 146 -2.34 14.46 2.41
CA LYS A 146 -3.02 14.91 3.63
C LYS A 146 -2.42 16.17 4.26
N GLY A 147 -1.34 16.70 3.68
CA GLY A 147 -0.74 17.97 4.07
C GLY A 147 -1.45 19.18 3.47
#